data_AF-A0A0S2ELB7-F1
#
_entry.id   AF-A0A0S2ELB7-F1
#
_cell.length_a   1.000
_cell.length_b   1.000
_cell.length_c   1.000
_cell.angle_alpha   90.00
_cell.angle_beta   90.00
_cell.angle_gamma   90.00
#
_symmetry.space_group_name_H-M   'P 1'
#
loop_
_entity.id
_entity.type
_entity.pdbx_description
1 polymer ?
#
loop_
_entity_poly.entity_id
_entity_poly.type
_entity_poly.pdbx_seq_one_letter_code
_entity_poly.pdbx_strand_id
1 'polypeptide(L)' 'MTTASDRDQEIRNLAYFLWEKAGRPTGKEHDFWAEAARTVEGEEPFEAPVRENRFVAR' A
#
# COMPACT_ATOMS: atom_id res chain seq x y z
N MET A 1 15.02 -14.18 -2.84
CA MET A 1 13.85 -14.35 -3.73
C MET A 1 12.60 -14.20 -2.87
N THR A 2 12.13 -12.97 -2.66
CA THR A 2 10.95 -12.65 -1.83
C THR A 2 10.34 -11.30 -2.25
N THR A 3 10.29 -11.02 -3.55
CA THR A 3 9.85 -9.72 -4.07
C THR A 3 8.34 -9.60 -4.27
N ALA A 4 7.60 -10.73 -4.28
CA ALA A 4 6.15 -10.71 -4.47
C ALA A 4 5.41 -10.20 -3.21
N SER A 5 5.73 -10.74 -2.02
CA SER A 5 5.03 -10.36 -0.79
C SER A 5 5.26 -8.90 -0.36
N ASP A 6 6.42 -8.33 -0.66
CA ASP A 6 6.74 -6.94 -0.32
C ASP A 6 5.89 -5.97 -1.15
N ARG A 7 5.79 -6.21 -2.47
CA ARG A 7 4.93 -5.44 -3.38
C ARG A 7 3.45 -5.58 -3.04
N ASP A 8 2.99 -6.79 -2.73
CA ASP A 8 1.61 -7.01 -2.26
C ASP A 8 1.30 -6.18 -1.01
N GLN A 9 2.26 -6.02 -0.09
CA GLN A 9 2.10 -5.18 1.10
C GLN A 9 2.06 -3.69 0.76
N GLU A 10 2.90 -3.22 -0.15
CA GLU A 10 2.88 -1.83 -0.63
C GLU A 10 1.55 -1.48 -1.31
N ILE A 11 1.07 -2.35 -2.20
CA ILE A 11 -0.21 -2.19 -2.89
C ILE A 11 -1.36 -2.10 -1.88
N ARG A 12 -1.37 -2.97 -0.87
CA ARG A 12 -2.36 -2.96 0.22
C ARG A 12 -2.37 -1.63 0.98
N ASN A 13 -1.18 -1.18 1.39
CA ASN A 13 -1.03 0.05 2.17
C ASN A 13 -1.47 1.28 1.36
N LEU A 14 -1.08 1.34 0.09
CA LEU A 14 -1.40 2.44 -0.80
C LEU A 14 -2.90 2.46 -1.14
N ALA A 15 -3.50 1.31 -1.47
CA ALA A 15 -4.93 1.19 -1.72
C ALA A 15 -5.76 1.65 -0.51
N TYR A 16 -5.39 1.21 0.68
CA TYR A 16 -6.06 1.62 1.93
C TYR A 16 -5.90 3.12 2.18
N PHE A 17 -4.70 3.67 1.99
CA PHE A 17 -4.46 5.10 2.15
C PHE A 17 -5.28 5.95 1.19
N LEU A 18 -5.35 5.58 -0.09
CA LEU A 18 -6.16 6.26 -1.10
C LEU A 18 -7.65 6.19 -0.77
N TRP A 19 -8.13 5.00 -0.36
CA TRP A 19 -9.51 4.79 0.04
C TRP A 19 -9.90 5.61 1.27
N GLU A 20 -9.04 5.67 2.29
CA GLU A 20 -9.26 6.48 3.48
C GLU A 20 -9.25 7.97 3.16
N LYS A 21 -8.29 8.44 2.34
CA LYS A 21 -8.21 9.82 1.88
C LYS A 21 -9.45 10.25 1.07
N ALA A 22 -10.04 9.32 0.32
CA ALA A 22 -11.28 9.53 -0.42
C ALA A 22 -12.55 9.51 0.45
N GLY A 23 -12.43 9.30 1.77
CA GLY A 23 -13.57 9.27 2.69
C GLY A 23 -14.27 7.91 2.77
N ARG A 24 -13.57 6.83 2.41
CA ARG A 24 -14.03 5.44 2.49
C ARG A 24 -15.33 5.17 1.70
N PRO A 25 -15.39 5.54 0.41
CA PRO A 25 -16.55 5.24 -0.42
C PRO A 25 -16.73 3.72 -0.53
N THR A 26 -17.96 3.26 -0.28
CA THR A 26 -18.32 1.84 -0.33
C THR A 26 -18.54 1.40 -1.78
N GLY A 27 -18.02 0.22 -2.15
CA GLY A 27 -18.15 -0.33 -3.50
C GLY A 27 -17.12 0.19 -4.51
N LYS A 28 -16.23 1.11 -4.11
CA LYS A 28 -15.13 1.65 -4.93
C LYS A 28 -13.76 1.15 -4.50
N GLU A 29 -13.70 0.26 -3.53
CA GLU A 29 -12.45 -0.27 -2.98
C GLU A 29 -11.57 -0.83 -4.11
N HIS A 30 -12.15 -1.62 -5.01
CA HIS A 30 -11.45 -2.26 -6.12
C HIS A 30 -10.76 -1.26 -7.07
N ASP A 31 -11.36 -0.08 -7.29
CA ASP A 31 -10.75 0.99 -8.09
C ASP A 31 -9.43 1.45 -7.45
N PHE A 32 -9.42 1.63 -6.12
CA PHE A 32 -8.23 2.02 -5.37
C PHE A 32 -7.17 0.91 -5.32
N TRP A 33 -7.57 -0.36 -5.26
CA TRP A 33 -6.64 -1.49 -5.37
C TRP A 33 -5.95 -1.55 -6.73
N ALA A 34 -6.71 -1.35 -7.81
CA ALA A 34 -6.16 -1.34 -9.17
C ALA A 34 -5.24 -0.13 -9.40
N GLU A 35 -5.58 1.04 -8.87
CA GLU A 35 -4.73 2.24 -8.94
C GLU A 35 -3.44 2.07 -8.14
N ALA A 36 -3.52 1.50 -6.94
CA ALA A 36 -2.35 1.19 -6.12
C ALA A 36 -1.43 0.15 -6.79
N ALA A 37 -2.01 -0.91 -7.36
CA ALA A 37 -1.25 -1.92 -8.10
C ALA A 37 -0.49 -1.31 -9.28
N ARG A 38 -1.15 -0.47 -10.09
CA ARG A 38 -0.49 0.24 -11.21
C ARG A 38 0.62 1.17 -10.75
N THR A 39 0.46 1.81 -9.59
CA THR A 39 1.47 2.68 -9.02
C THR A 39 2.69 1.88 -8.57
N VAL A 40 2.51 0.78 -7.84
CA VAL A 40 3.62 -0.05 -7.34
C VAL A 40 4.27 -0.90 -8.44
N GLU A 41 3.51 -1.34 -9.45
CA GLU A 41 4.06 -2.06 -10.59
C GLU A 41 4.73 -1.14 -11.61
N GLY A 42 4.31 0.14 -11.68
CA GLY A 42 4.82 1.15 -12.61
C GLY A 42 5.93 2.04 -12.04
N GLU A 43 5.99 2.23 -10.74
CA GLU A 43 7.10 2.88 -10.04
C GLU A 43 8.08 1.80 -9.57
N GLU A 44 9.30 1.82 -10.13
CA GLU A 44 10.44 1.20 -9.45
C GLU A 44 10.48 1.76 -8.01
N PRO A 45 10.52 0.88 -6.99
CA PRO A 45 10.01 1.15 -5.66
C PRO A 45 10.61 2.45 -5.11
N PHE A 46 9.79 3.50 -5.00
CA PHE A 46 10.15 4.65 -4.20
C PHE A 46 10.11 4.19 -2.75
N GLU A 47 11.29 3.85 -2.21
CA GLU A 47 11.52 3.38 -0.84
C GLU A 47 10.51 4.01 0.12
N ALA A 48 9.45 3.25 0.44
CA ALA A 48 8.55 3.64 1.51
C ALA A 48 9.40 3.72 2.77
N PRO A 49 9.45 4.87 3.49
CA PRO A 49 10.26 4.99 4.68
C PRO A 49 9.77 3.91 5.63
N VAL A 50 10.67 2.98 5.94
CA VAL A 50 10.48 1.85 6.84
C VAL A 50 9.62 2.35 7.99
N ARG A 51 8.35 1.94 8.01
CA ARG A 51 7.51 2.08 9.20
C ARG A 51 8.04 1.02 10.16
N GLU A 52 9.20 1.32 10.72
CA GLU A 52 9.75 0.65 11.88
C GLU A 52 8.78 0.94 13.01
N ASN A 53 7.75 0.10 13.08
CA ASN A 53 6.91 -0.03 14.24
C ASN A 53 7.79 -0.70 15.30
N ARG A 54 8.69 0.10 15.87
CA ARG A 54 9.52 -0.22 17.01
C ARG A 54 8.59 -0.35 18.22
N PHE A 55 7.86 -1.46 18.26
CA PHE A 55 7.32 -1.99 19.51
C PHE A 55 8.50 -2.38 20.40
N VAL A 56 9.09 -1.38 21.08
CA VAL A 56 9.88 -1.63 22.28
C VAL A 56 8.92 -1.64 23.46
N ALA A 57 8.50 -2.83 23.86
CA ALA A 57 8.00 -3.04 25.20
C ALA A 57 9.16 -2.78 26.19
N ARG A 58 8.96 -1.82 27.09
CA ARG A 58 9.68 -1.72 28.37
C ARG A 58 8.68 -1.27 29.43
#